data_AF-A0A553HJV9-F1
#
_entry.id   AF-A0A553HJV9-F1
#
_cell.length_a   1.000
_cell.length_b   1.000
_cell.length_c   1.000
_cell.angle_alpha   90.00
_cell.angle_beta   90.00
_cell.angle_gamma   90.00
#
_symmetry.space_group_name_H-M   'P 1'
#
loop_
_entity.id
_entity.type
_entity.pdbx_description
1 polymer ?
#
loop_
_entity_poly.entity_id
_entity_poly.type
_entity_poly.pdbx_seq_one_letter_code
_entity_poly.pdbx_strand_id
1 'polypeptide(L)'
;MLLSSLLCACVASGALGASWIAPGAVWYDTDGNKIDAHGGGVVLRGDTYYWVGHASANQTPMMYSSTDLLNWKNLGKQASSVSGMWRPKIAKPNGSFWLFGQQDRYVLSLKSGEFIGGYGTSAKVHIPPDDYSYSDTGMFYDDATETWYLLTSADHNIVQINRINADGTLGDKLSDLRAGAYEAPGIVKADGVYFLIVSGKTGWRANPNKVFWSNSISGPWTGGSDIAPQDQNTYGSQNTFELTVKGSQKTTYIYMGDAWDSKGGASSNYVWVPMNINTGAKTIQLDYHAMWKVDVKTGAVSYPSTLKRYEANHSILSGRTVADEPNEVTFHNVTGTGSLQWLSLHYQVNNPESGEAYVIVNDEPAVNISSLNSRAGYHDSTPVQLKLRSGDVNTITFGFIGEDDHKIAVNALELFEED
;
A
#
# COMPACT_ATOMS: atom_id res chain seq x y z
N MET A 1 -48.56 35.94 15.47
CA MET A 1 -47.37 35.58 14.65
C MET A 1 -46.88 34.23 15.16
N LEU A 2 -47.15 33.15 14.42
CA LEU A 2 -46.56 31.84 14.71
C LEU A 2 -45.13 31.85 14.17
N LEU A 3 -44.13 31.68 15.03
CA LEU A 3 -42.77 31.38 14.59
C LEU A 3 -42.69 29.88 14.29
N SER A 4 -42.55 29.56 13.00
CA SER A 4 -42.16 28.23 12.54
C SER A 4 -40.67 28.04 12.79
N SER A 5 -40.32 27.13 13.69
CA SER A 5 -38.94 26.72 13.92
C SER A 5 -38.54 25.74 12.81
N LEU A 6 -37.76 26.21 11.83
CA LEU A 6 -37.11 25.35 10.84
C LEU A 6 -36.06 24.48 11.57
N LEU A 7 -36.38 23.21 11.77
CA LEU A 7 -35.42 22.21 12.22
C LEU A 7 -34.50 21.92 11.03
N CYS A 8 -33.33 22.55 11.01
CA CYS A 8 -32.28 22.23 10.06
C CYS A 8 -31.74 20.84 10.46
N ALA A 9 -32.18 19.79 9.76
CA ALA A 9 -31.61 18.47 9.89
C ALA A 9 -30.17 18.52 9.36
N CYS A 10 -29.20 18.66 10.27
CA CYS A 10 -27.82 18.34 9.97
C CYS A 10 -27.78 16.85 9.61
N VAL A 11 -27.77 16.53 8.32
CA VAL A 11 -27.34 15.21 7.86
C VAL A 11 -25.88 15.13 8.26
N ALA A 12 -25.59 14.45 9.37
CA ALA A 12 -24.24 14.05 9.69
C ALA A 12 -23.80 13.16 8.53
N SER A 13 -22.94 13.68 7.65
CA SER A 13 -22.17 12.85 6.75
C SER A 13 -21.34 11.95 7.64
N GLY A 14 -21.81 10.72 7.86
CA GLY A 14 -21.04 9.70 8.57
C GLY A 14 -19.67 9.63 7.91
N ALA A 15 -18.61 9.82 8.69
CA ALA A 15 -17.25 9.66 8.18
C ALA A 15 -17.17 8.28 7.52
N LEU A 16 -16.68 8.23 6.29
CA LEU A 16 -16.44 6.98 5.56
C LEU A 16 -15.30 6.25 6.28
N GLY A 17 -15.66 5.32 7.16
CA GLY A 17 -14.69 4.52 7.90
C GLY A 17 -14.29 3.30 7.08
N ALA A 18 -12.99 3.11 6.82
CA ALA A 18 -12.49 1.83 6.33
C ALA A 18 -12.45 0.82 7.47
N SER A 19 -13.06 -0.35 7.27
CA SER A 19 -13.06 -1.44 8.26
C SER A 19 -11.93 -2.45 8.07
N TRP A 20 -11.31 -2.48 6.88
CA TRP A 20 -10.32 -3.48 6.47
C TRP A 20 -9.23 -2.88 5.55
N ILE A 21 -8.02 -3.43 5.64
CA ILE A 21 -6.96 -3.29 4.66
C ILE A 21 -7.23 -4.31 3.55
N ALA A 22 -7.44 -3.82 2.33
CA ALA A 22 -7.61 -4.66 1.14
C ALA A 22 -6.47 -4.40 0.15
N PRO A 23 -5.48 -5.31 0.04
CA PRO A 23 -4.33 -5.10 -0.84
C PRO A 23 -4.75 -4.94 -2.30
N GLY A 24 -4.26 -3.87 -2.92
CA GLY A 24 -4.51 -3.52 -4.32
C GLY A 24 -5.76 -2.68 -4.57
N ALA A 25 -6.66 -2.57 -3.59
CA ALA A 25 -7.88 -1.77 -3.69
C ALA A 25 -7.59 -0.25 -3.64
N VAL A 26 -8.52 0.54 -4.16
CA VAL A 26 -8.51 2.00 -3.98
C VAL A 26 -8.84 2.32 -2.52
N TRP A 27 -7.98 3.06 -1.84
CA TRP A 27 -8.21 3.52 -0.47
C TRP A 27 -8.54 5.01 -0.46
N TYR A 28 -9.53 5.38 0.35
CA TYR A 28 -9.99 6.75 0.50
C TYR A 28 -9.61 7.30 1.88
N ASP A 29 -9.28 8.60 1.92
CA ASP A 29 -9.11 9.35 3.15
C ASP A 29 -10.47 9.69 3.78
N THR A 30 -10.44 10.25 4.98
CA THR A 30 -11.65 10.62 5.73
C THR A 30 -12.53 11.66 5.03
N ASP A 31 -12.00 12.37 4.04
CA ASP A 31 -12.72 13.37 3.23
C ASP A 31 -13.29 12.73 1.93
N GLY A 32 -13.08 11.43 1.73
CA GLY A 32 -13.54 10.68 0.56
C GLY A 32 -12.65 10.82 -0.67
N ASN A 33 -11.45 11.37 -0.54
CA ASN A 33 -10.49 11.47 -1.65
C ASN A 33 -9.58 10.24 -1.67
N LYS A 34 -9.15 9.80 -2.86
CA LYS A 34 -8.15 8.72 -2.96
C LYS A 34 -6.88 9.13 -2.23
N ILE A 35 -6.35 8.26 -1.38
CA ILE A 35 -5.07 8.49 -0.69
C ILE A 35 -3.94 8.54 -1.72
N ASP A 36 -3.08 9.56 -1.64
CA ASP A 36 -1.98 9.84 -2.56
C ASP A 36 -0.65 9.99 -1.79
N ALA A 37 -0.12 8.86 -1.33
CA ALA A 37 1.02 8.75 -0.41
C ALA A 37 2.00 7.64 -0.83
N HIS A 38 2.37 7.61 -2.11
CA HIS A 38 3.20 6.55 -2.68
C HIS A 38 4.67 6.61 -2.23
N GLY A 39 5.39 5.49 -2.35
CA GLY A 39 6.84 5.43 -2.06
C GLY A 39 7.20 5.71 -0.60
N GLY A 40 6.21 5.78 0.28
CA GLY A 40 6.27 6.45 1.57
C GLY A 40 6.88 5.65 2.71
N GLY A 41 6.61 6.11 3.93
CA GLY A 41 6.90 5.40 5.17
C GLY A 41 5.99 5.87 6.31
N VAL A 42 5.81 5.02 7.31
CA VAL A 42 4.93 5.29 8.46
C VAL A 42 5.74 5.40 9.74
N VAL A 43 5.44 6.39 10.57
CA VAL A 43 5.99 6.52 11.93
C VAL A 43 4.87 6.65 12.95
N LEU A 44 5.04 6.02 14.11
CA LEU A 44 4.16 6.21 15.27
C LEU A 44 4.70 7.35 16.14
N ARG A 45 3.84 8.32 16.50
CA ARG A 45 4.16 9.35 17.50
C ARG A 45 3.00 9.50 18.47
N GLY A 46 3.27 9.18 19.74
CA GLY A 46 2.18 8.97 20.70
C GLY A 46 1.31 7.80 20.24
N ASP A 47 0.00 8.03 20.17
CA ASP A 47 -0.98 7.03 19.73
C ASP A 47 -1.40 7.21 18.26
N THR A 48 -0.69 8.08 17.51
CA THR A 48 -1.05 8.43 16.13
C THR A 48 0.04 7.99 15.16
N TYR A 49 -0.36 7.24 14.14
CA TYR A 49 0.46 6.90 12.98
C TYR A 49 0.45 8.05 11.97
N TYR A 50 1.60 8.33 11.39
CA TYR A 50 1.78 9.33 10.35
C TYR A 50 2.43 8.69 9.15
N TRP A 51 1.73 8.75 8.01
CA TRP A 51 2.19 8.22 6.74
C TRP A 51 2.66 9.38 5.87
N VAL A 52 3.97 9.46 5.63
CA VAL A 52 4.50 10.33 4.58
C VAL A 52 4.57 9.55 3.28
N GLY A 53 4.22 10.19 2.18
CA GLY A 53 4.39 9.64 0.83
C GLY A 53 4.43 10.75 -0.19
N HIS A 54 4.67 10.43 -1.46
CA HIS A 54 4.66 11.43 -2.52
C HIS A 54 3.35 11.36 -3.31
N ALA A 55 2.86 12.53 -3.71
CA ALA A 55 1.73 12.65 -4.61
C ALA A 55 2.08 12.17 -6.02
N SER A 56 1.21 11.38 -6.65
CA SER A 56 1.41 10.85 -8.01
C SER A 56 1.55 11.93 -9.08
N ALA A 57 0.88 13.08 -8.92
CA ALA A 57 0.86 14.14 -9.93
C ALA A 57 2.21 14.86 -10.12
N ASN A 58 2.96 15.08 -9.04
CA ASN A 58 4.18 15.89 -9.07
C ASN A 58 5.21 15.54 -7.99
N GLN A 59 5.02 14.42 -7.30
CA GLN A 59 5.88 13.91 -6.24
C GLN A 59 6.11 14.93 -5.11
N THR A 60 5.09 15.73 -4.79
CA THR A 60 5.09 16.56 -3.57
C THR A 60 4.96 15.64 -2.36
N PRO A 61 5.76 15.80 -1.30
CA PRO A 61 5.56 15.04 -0.07
C PRO A 61 4.23 15.43 0.60
N MET A 62 3.36 14.44 0.76
CA MET A 62 2.07 14.49 1.46
C MET A 62 2.20 13.77 2.80
N MET A 63 1.36 14.14 3.77
CA MET A 63 1.25 13.41 5.03
C MET A 63 -0.20 13.10 5.36
N TYR A 64 -0.42 11.91 5.90
CA TYR A 64 -1.69 11.46 6.43
C TYR A 64 -1.51 11.03 7.88
N SER A 65 -2.58 11.08 8.68
CA SER A 65 -2.57 10.56 10.05
C SER A 65 -3.72 9.59 10.32
N SER A 66 -3.47 8.56 11.10
CA SER A 66 -4.46 7.56 11.51
C SER A 66 -4.16 7.06 12.93
N THR A 67 -5.18 6.64 13.68
CA THR A 67 -5.02 5.97 14.98
C THR A 67 -5.18 4.45 14.89
N ASP A 68 -5.50 3.91 13.71
CA ASP A 68 -5.88 2.51 13.51
C ASP A 68 -5.29 1.86 12.24
N LEU A 69 -4.47 2.61 11.48
CA LEU A 69 -3.92 2.24 10.17
C LEU A 69 -4.94 2.04 9.04
N LEU A 70 -6.22 2.33 9.29
CA LEU A 70 -7.32 2.18 8.35
C LEU A 70 -7.84 3.55 7.89
N ASN A 71 -8.13 4.42 8.85
CA ASN A 71 -8.81 5.69 8.66
C ASN A 71 -7.81 6.82 8.62
N TRP A 72 -7.40 7.20 7.41
CA TRP A 72 -6.36 8.18 7.17
C TRP A 72 -6.95 9.57 6.93
N LYS A 73 -6.61 10.52 7.79
CA LYS A 73 -6.88 11.95 7.57
C LYS A 73 -5.76 12.59 6.79
N ASN A 74 -6.08 13.30 5.71
CA ASN A 74 -5.10 14.06 4.94
C ASN A 74 -4.64 15.30 5.71
N LEU A 75 -3.33 15.41 5.94
CA LEU A 75 -2.70 16.55 6.61
C LEU A 75 -2.05 17.53 5.62
N GLY A 76 -2.19 17.26 4.32
CA GLY A 76 -1.74 18.13 3.24
C GLY A 76 -0.24 18.03 2.93
N LYS A 77 0.23 19.02 2.18
CA LYS A 77 1.60 19.09 1.68
C LYS A 77 2.58 19.42 2.80
N GLN A 78 3.69 18.71 2.84
CA GLN A 78 4.73 18.92 3.84
C GLN A 78 5.71 20.03 3.44
N ALA A 79 5.93 20.20 2.14
CA ALA A 79 6.78 21.24 1.57
C ALA A 79 6.10 21.89 0.35
N SER A 80 5.61 23.12 0.49
CA SER A 80 4.78 23.77 -0.53
C SER A 80 5.52 24.10 -1.84
N SER A 81 6.84 24.25 -1.79
CA SER A 81 7.70 24.62 -2.94
C SER A 81 8.54 23.47 -3.49
N VAL A 82 8.35 22.24 -2.99
CA VAL A 82 9.13 21.07 -3.39
C VAL A 82 8.25 20.09 -4.18
N SER A 83 8.72 19.73 -5.37
CA SER A 83 8.17 18.68 -6.24
C SER A 83 9.28 17.75 -6.70
N GLY A 84 8.93 16.62 -7.32
CA GLY A 84 9.91 15.65 -7.83
C GLY A 84 10.62 14.86 -6.73
N MET A 85 10.09 14.84 -5.50
CA MET A 85 10.68 14.09 -4.38
C MET A 85 10.06 12.70 -4.29
N TRP A 86 10.71 11.73 -4.94
CA TRP A 86 10.32 10.33 -4.88
C TRP A 86 10.70 9.71 -3.53
N ARG A 87 9.87 8.76 -3.10
CA ARG A 87 10.05 7.93 -1.90
C ARG A 87 10.43 8.70 -0.62
N PRO A 88 9.68 9.74 -0.21
CA PRO A 88 10.01 10.50 0.99
C PRO A 88 9.94 9.60 2.24
N LYS A 89 10.94 9.71 3.11
CA LYS A 89 11.07 9.00 4.37
C LYS A 89 11.35 9.98 5.51
N ILE A 90 10.73 9.77 6.67
CA ILE A 90 10.90 10.61 7.86
C ILE A 90 12.17 10.22 8.62
N ALA A 91 12.90 11.21 9.13
CA ALA A 91 13.92 11.01 10.16
C ALA A 91 13.87 12.11 11.23
N LYS A 92 14.35 11.77 12.43
CA LYS A 92 14.53 12.71 13.54
C LYS A 92 15.90 12.51 14.22
N PRO A 93 17.02 12.86 13.54
CA PRO A 93 18.36 12.72 14.09
C PRO A 93 18.68 13.74 15.21
N ASN A 94 17.89 14.81 15.33
CA ASN A 94 18.06 15.86 16.33
C ASN A 94 16.73 16.57 16.65
N GLY A 95 16.79 17.78 17.20
CA GLY A 95 15.62 18.59 17.53
C GLY A 95 14.68 18.87 16.34
N SER A 96 15.19 18.85 15.11
CA SER A 96 14.40 19.08 13.89
C SER A 96 13.82 17.78 13.31
N PHE A 97 12.81 17.93 12.46
CA PHE A 97 12.26 16.84 11.65
C PHE A 97 12.79 16.94 10.23
N TRP A 98 13.03 15.79 9.63
CA TRP A 98 13.64 15.69 8.31
C TRP A 98 12.84 14.77 7.41
N LEU A 99 12.78 15.12 6.12
CA LEU A 99 12.35 14.22 5.06
C LEU A 99 13.53 13.97 4.13
N PHE A 100 13.79 12.71 3.81
CA PHE A 100 14.77 12.30 2.81
C PHE A 100 14.07 11.61 1.65
N GLY A 101 14.48 11.89 0.44
CA GLY A 101 13.90 11.29 -0.76
C GLY A 101 14.80 11.52 -1.96
N GLN A 102 14.47 10.86 -3.04
CA GLN A 102 15.14 11.03 -4.31
C GLN A 102 14.57 12.23 -5.05
N GLN A 103 15.45 13.12 -5.51
CA GLN A 103 15.11 14.10 -6.54
C GLN A 103 16.18 14.04 -7.63
N ASP A 104 15.74 13.76 -8.87
CA ASP A 104 16.61 13.40 -9.98
C ASP A 104 17.48 12.18 -9.64
N ARG A 105 18.77 12.39 -9.38
CA ARG A 105 19.74 11.37 -8.96
C ARG A 105 20.45 11.75 -7.65
N TYR A 106 19.80 12.59 -6.84
CA TYR A 106 20.31 13.17 -5.60
C TYR A 106 19.42 12.91 -4.40
N VAL A 107 20.04 12.93 -3.23
CA VAL A 107 19.40 12.81 -1.93
C VAL A 107 18.96 14.20 -1.59
N LEU A 108 17.68 14.45 -1.79
CA LEU A 108 17.03 15.64 -1.31
C LEU A 108 16.67 15.43 0.15
N SER A 109 17.19 16.31 1.00
CA SER A 109 16.81 16.42 2.40
C SER A 109 16.03 17.71 2.62
N LEU A 110 14.89 17.59 3.28
CA LEU A 110 14.07 18.71 3.74
C LEU A 110 14.10 18.74 5.26
N LYS A 111 13.96 19.92 5.84
CA LYS A 111 14.02 20.14 7.30
C LYS A 111 12.90 21.05 7.76
N SER A 112 12.32 20.75 8.92
CA SER A 112 11.34 21.59 9.61
C SER A 112 11.57 21.56 11.13
N GLY A 113 11.19 22.65 11.80
CA GLY A 113 11.03 22.66 13.27
C GLY A 113 9.71 22.01 13.71
N GLU A 114 8.71 22.05 12.84
CA GLU A 114 7.39 21.44 13.03
C GLU A 114 7.36 20.04 12.43
N PHE A 115 6.56 19.15 13.01
CA PHE A 115 6.45 17.79 12.48
C PHE A 115 5.58 17.72 11.22
N ILE A 116 4.51 18.51 11.19
CA ILE A 116 3.54 18.58 10.09
C ILE A 116 3.72 19.91 9.39
N GLY A 117 4.10 19.87 8.11
CA GLY A 117 4.31 21.06 7.30
C GLY A 117 5.58 21.84 7.63
N GLY A 118 5.77 22.94 6.89
CA GLY A 118 6.89 23.86 7.09
C GLY A 118 8.25 23.33 6.64
N TYR A 119 8.30 22.20 5.93
CA TYR A 119 9.57 21.65 5.46
C TYR A 119 10.13 22.52 4.33
N GLY A 120 11.37 22.96 4.51
CA GLY A 120 12.18 23.63 3.49
C GLY A 120 13.36 22.77 3.07
N THR A 121 13.90 23.02 1.87
CA THR A 121 15.10 22.33 1.39
C THR A 121 16.27 22.59 2.33
N SER A 122 16.90 21.50 2.79
CA SER A 122 18.12 21.55 3.60
C SER A 122 19.36 21.31 2.74
N ALA A 123 19.39 20.19 2.00
CA ALA A 123 20.51 19.85 1.14
C ALA A 123 20.07 18.94 -0.02
N LYS A 124 20.80 19.00 -1.13
CA LYS A 124 20.68 18.09 -2.27
C LYS A 124 22.08 17.57 -2.61
N VAL A 125 22.34 16.30 -2.31
CA VAL A 125 23.70 15.72 -2.35
C VAL A 125 23.74 14.40 -3.12
N HIS A 126 24.88 14.08 -3.71
CA HIS A 126 25.19 12.71 -4.10
C HIS A 126 25.51 11.86 -2.87
N ILE A 127 25.57 10.54 -3.04
CA ILE A 127 25.77 9.63 -1.92
C ILE A 127 27.26 9.63 -1.51
N PRO A 128 27.58 9.94 -0.23
CA PRO A 128 28.94 9.82 0.29
C PRO A 128 29.37 8.35 0.46
N PRO A 129 30.69 8.05 0.45
CA PRO A 129 31.79 8.99 0.21
C PRO A 129 32.13 9.17 -1.29
N ASP A 130 31.59 8.29 -2.14
CA ASP A 130 32.06 8.07 -3.51
C ASP A 130 31.36 8.96 -4.55
N ASP A 131 30.54 9.92 -4.11
CA ASP A 131 29.79 10.89 -4.95
C ASP A 131 28.86 10.22 -5.98
N TYR A 132 28.32 9.04 -5.65
CA TYR A 132 27.49 8.28 -6.59
C TYR A 132 26.11 8.92 -6.83
N SER A 133 25.66 8.82 -8.08
CA SER A 133 24.26 8.98 -8.46
C SER A 133 23.42 7.78 -8.00
N TYR A 134 22.11 7.97 -7.77
CA TYR A 134 21.25 6.89 -7.28
C TYR A 134 19.78 7.04 -7.69
N SER A 135 18.97 6.02 -7.38
CA SER A 135 17.51 6.03 -7.55
C SER A 135 16.76 5.97 -6.23
N ASP A 136 16.34 4.79 -5.80
CA ASP A 136 15.34 4.62 -4.74
C ASP A 136 15.91 4.84 -3.34
N THR A 137 15.10 5.44 -2.46
CA THR A 137 15.39 5.60 -1.02
C THR A 137 14.52 4.74 -0.12
N GLY A 138 15.15 4.18 0.92
CA GLY A 138 14.53 3.62 2.12
C GLY A 138 15.06 4.32 3.38
N MET A 139 14.44 4.05 4.53
CA MET A 139 14.91 4.56 5.82
C MET A 139 14.73 3.50 6.90
N PHE A 140 15.72 3.38 7.78
CA PHE A 140 15.65 2.51 8.94
C PHE A 140 16.11 3.27 10.18
N TYR A 141 15.40 3.09 11.30
CA TYR A 141 15.78 3.58 12.61
C TYR A 141 16.09 2.39 13.51
N ASP A 142 17.32 2.29 14.00
CA ASP A 142 17.68 1.30 15.01
C ASP A 142 17.44 1.90 16.40
N ASP A 143 16.38 1.42 17.06
CA ASP A 143 16.01 1.84 18.41
C ASP A 143 17.04 1.46 19.47
N ALA A 144 17.83 0.40 19.25
CA ALA A 144 18.86 -0.04 20.18
C ALA A 144 20.08 0.89 20.21
N THR A 145 20.37 1.59 19.11
CA THR A 145 21.52 2.50 18.99
C THR A 145 21.10 3.95 18.74
N GLU A 146 19.79 4.22 18.76
CA GLU A 146 19.19 5.53 18.44
C GLU A 146 19.74 6.16 17.15
N THR A 147 19.95 5.34 16.12
CA THR A 147 20.62 5.77 14.88
C THR A 147 19.73 5.58 13.67
N TRP A 148 19.68 6.62 12.84
CA TRP A 148 18.97 6.64 11.56
C TRP A 148 19.92 6.24 10.42
N TYR A 149 19.40 5.44 9.49
CA TYR A 149 20.11 4.96 8.31
C TYR A 149 19.29 5.20 7.06
N LEU A 150 19.88 5.89 6.09
CA LEU A 150 19.32 6.01 4.75
C LEU A 150 19.78 4.82 3.91
N LEU A 151 18.83 4.17 3.25
CA LEU A 151 19.11 3.12 2.27
C LEU A 151 18.94 3.69 0.89
N THR A 152 19.85 3.35 -0.02
CA THR A 152 19.84 3.89 -1.38
C THR A 152 20.20 2.82 -2.41
N SER A 153 19.56 2.83 -3.57
CA SER A 153 20.06 2.10 -4.75
C SER A 153 21.10 2.96 -5.48
N ALA A 154 22.35 2.83 -5.06
CA ALA A 154 23.54 3.56 -5.53
C ALA A 154 24.20 2.91 -6.76
N ASP A 155 24.88 3.74 -7.56
CA ASP A 155 25.78 3.34 -8.66
C ASP A 155 25.24 2.20 -9.55
N HIS A 156 23.99 2.35 -9.99
CA HIS A 156 23.26 1.42 -10.85
C HIS A 156 22.99 0.01 -10.30
N ASN A 157 23.75 -0.55 -9.35
CA ASN A 157 23.62 -1.96 -8.93
C ASN A 157 23.94 -2.25 -7.45
N ILE A 158 24.12 -1.23 -6.60
CA ILE A 158 24.54 -1.42 -5.21
C ILE A 158 23.45 -0.87 -4.29
N VAL A 159 22.98 -1.67 -3.33
CA VAL A 159 22.15 -1.13 -2.24
C VAL A 159 23.09 -0.69 -1.14
N GLN A 160 23.17 0.61 -0.90
CA GLN A 160 24.07 1.22 0.08
C GLN A 160 23.30 1.70 1.30
N ILE A 161 23.88 1.50 2.48
CA ILE A 161 23.36 1.95 3.76
C ILE A 161 24.30 3.01 4.31
N ASN A 162 23.80 4.22 4.48
CA ASN A 162 24.54 5.36 5.05
C ASN A 162 23.93 5.76 6.38
N ARG A 163 24.78 6.13 7.34
CA ARG A 163 24.32 6.73 8.59
C ARG A 163 23.82 8.16 8.34
N ILE A 164 22.77 8.57 9.03
CA ILE A 164 22.45 9.99 9.19
C ILE A 164 23.19 10.52 10.42
N ASN A 165 23.98 11.58 10.23
CA ASN A 165 24.77 12.21 11.28
C ASN A 165 23.87 12.90 12.33
N ALA A 166 24.43 13.20 13.50
CA ALA A 166 23.69 13.87 14.59
C ALA A 166 23.21 15.29 14.19
N ASP A 167 23.88 15.95 13.25
CA ASP A 167 23.43 17.24 12.70
C ASP A 167 22.30 17.09 11.65
N GLY A 168 22.00 15.85 11.25
CA GLY A 168 21.00 15.46 10.26
C GLY A 168 21.51 15.37 8.84
N THR A 169 22.79 15.60 8.58
CA THR A 169 23.37 15.39 7.25
C THR A 169 23.54 13.91 6.93
N LEU A 170 23.56 13.58 5.63
CA LEU A 170 23.90 12.23 5.17
C LEU A 170 25.39 11.98 5.41
N GLY A 171 25.71 10.94 6.17
CA GLY A 171 27.07 10.60 6.57
C GLY A 171 27.65 9.42 5.80
N ASP A 172 28.67 8.81 6.40
CA ASP A 172 29.48 7.76 5.78
C ASP A 172 28.67 6.49 5.45
N LYS A 173 29.19 5.77 4.45
CA LYS A 173 28.75 4.42 4.10
C LYS A 173 29.07 3.46 5.25
N LEU A 174 28.04 2.80 5.78
CA LEU A 174 28.17 1.78 6.81
C LEU A 174 28.29 0.38 6.21
N SER A 175 27.47 0.09 5.20
CA SER A 175 27.36 -1.23 4.59
C SER A 175 26.88 -1.10 3.14
N ASP A 176 27.13 -2.12 2.34
CA ASP A 176 26.48 -2.29 1.05
C ASP A 176 26.03 -3.74 0.81
N LEU A 177 25.15 -3.92 -0.17
CA LEU A 177 24.76 -5.19 -0.74
C LEU A 177 25.08 -5.15 -2.24
N ARG A 178 25.94 -6.07 -2.68
CA ARG A 178 26.40 -6.22 -4.08
C ARG A 178 25.99 -7.58 -4.67
N ALA A 179 24.74 -7.96 -4.45
CA ALA A 179 24.21 -9.27 -4.85
C ALA A 179 23.36 -9.24 -6.15
N GLY A 180 23.14 -8.06 -6.72
CA GLY A 180 22.33 -7.89 -7.94
C GLY A 180 21.86 -6.46 -8.13
N ALA A 181 21.23 -6.20 -9.28
CA ALA A 181 20.62 -4.92 -9.60
C ALA A 181 19.31 -4.74 -8.80
N TYR A 182 19.44 -4.18 -7.59
CA TYR A 182 18.33 -4.03 -6.66
C TYR A 182 17.97 -2.55 -6.40
N GLU A 183 16.69 -2.32 -6.11
CA GLU A 183 16.10 -1.03 -5.72
C GLU A 183 15.00 -1.20 -4.66
N ALA A 184 14.27 -0.13 -4.36
CA ALA A 184 13.24 -0.08 -3.33
C ALA A 184 13.65 -0.70 -1.97
N PRO A 185 14.79 -0.28 -1.39
CA PRO A 185 15.31 -0.94 -0.19
C PRO A 185 14.50 -0.58 1.06
N GLY A 186 14.31 -1.55 1.94
CA GLY A 186 13.71 -1.40 3.26
C GLY A 186 14.35 -2.34 4.27
N ILE A 187 14.39 -1.98 5.56
CA ILE A 187 14.89 -2.87 6.62
C ILE A 187 13.86 -3.00 7.71
N VAL A 188 13.65 -4.25 8.12
CA VAL A 188 12.98 -4.62 9.38
C VAL A 188 13.95 -5.36 10.28
N LYS A 189 13.84 -5.14 11.60
CA LYS A 189 14.63 -5.83 12.62
C LYS A 189 13.72 -6.66 13.51
N ALA A 190 14.03 -7.95 13.67
CA ALA A 190 13.30 -8.88 14.52
C ALA A 190 14.29 -9.76 15.29
N ASP A 191 14.11 -9.84 16.61
CA ASP A 191 14.96 -10.61 17.54
C ASP A 191 16.48 -10.42 17.31
N GLY A 192 16.90 -9.18 17.09
CA GLY A 192 18.31 -8.83 16.86
C GLY A 192 18.84 -9.13 15.46
N VAL A 193 18.00 -9.64 14.56
CA VAL A 193 18.34 -9.93 13.15
C VAL A 193 17.79 -8.82 12.26
N TYR A 194 18.63 -8.29 11.38
CA TYR A 194 18.24 -7.31 10.37
C TYR A 194 17.86 -8.05 9.09
N PHE A 195 16.77 -7.64 8.47
CA PHE A 195 16.31 -8.13 7.18
C PHE A 195 16.20 -6.97 6.21
N LEU A 196 16.98 -6.99 5.13
CA LEU A 196 16.96 -6.03 4.03
C LEU A 196 16.09 -6.58 2.91
N ILE A 197 14.95 -5.93 2.67
CA ILE A 197 14.04 -6.24 1.57
C ILE A 197 14.34 -5.31 0.40
N VAL A 198 14.38 -5.87 -0.81
CA VAL A 198 14.68 -5.16 -2.04
C VAL A 198 13.85 -5.69 -3.21
N SER A 199 13.60 -4.85 -4.19
CA SER A 199 13.01 -5.25 -5.48
C SER A 199 14.07 -5.28 -6.59
N GLY A 200 13.85 -6.04 -7.66
CA GLY A 200 14.63 -5.92 -8.89
C GLY A 200 14.29 -4.64 -9.67
N LYS A 201 15.14 -4.26 -10.63
CA LYS A 201 14.96 -3.06 -11.46
C LYS A 201 14.13 -3.33 -12.72
N THR A 202 12.81 -3.26 -12.60
CA THR A 202 11.88 -3.49 -13.72
C THR A 202 10.99 -2.28 -14.02
N GLY A 203 11.41 -1.09 -13.55
CA GLY A 203 10.61 0.12 -13.64
C GLY A 203 9.34 -0.04 -12.80
N TRP A 204 8.19 0.32 -13.36
CA TRP A 204 6.90 0.19 -12.67
C TRP A 204 6.36 -1.24 -12.60
N ARG A 205 6.88 -2.16 -13.42
CA ARG A 205 6.41 -3.55 -13.40
C ARG A 205 6.88 -4.22 -12.11
N ALA A 206 5.97 -4.84 -11.38
CA ALA A 206 6.30 -5.63 -10.19
C ALA A 206 7.23 -6.82 -10.53
N ASN A 207 7.96 -7.30 -9.53
CA ASN A 207 8.86 -8.44 -9.64
C ASN A 207 8.97 -9.17 -8.29
N PRO A 208 9.59 -10.37 -8.25
CA PRO A 208 9.79 -11.12 -7.01
C PRO A 208 10.81 -10.40 -6.12
N ASN A 209 10.32 -9.74 -5.08
CA ASN A 209 11.16 -8.99 -4.13
C ASN A 209 11.94 -10.00 -3.26
N LYS A 210 13.18 -9.63 -2.94
CA LYS A 210 14.14 -10.50 -2.27
C LYS A 210 14.39 -10.01 -0.85
N VAL A 211 14.72 -10.94 0.04
CA VAL A 211 15.20 -10.65 1.39
C VAL A 211 16.64 -11.13 1.59
N PHE A 212 17.43 -10.28 2.19
CA PHE A 212 18.76 -10.56 2.72
C PHE A 212 18.74 -10.32 4.23
N TRP A 213 19.61 -10.98 4.97
CA TRP A 213 19.69 -10.84 6.42
C TRP A 213 21.12 -10.65 6.90
N SER A 214 21.24 -10.08 8.10
CA SER A 214 22.50 -9.95 8.83
C SER A 214 22.23 -9.91 10.34
N ASN A 215 23.20 -10.34 11.16
CA ASN A 215 23.17 -10.12 12.60
C ASN A 215 23.75 -8.76 13.01
N SER A 216 24.24 -7.97 12.03
CA SER A 216 24.73 -6.60 12.21
C SER A 216 24.26 -5.71 11.06
N ILE A 217 23.87 -4.47 11.36
CA ILE A 217 23.53 -3.48 10.35
C ILE A 217 24.71 -3.16 9.40
N SER A 218 25.94 -3.42 9.85
CA SER A 218 27.17 -3.29 9.03
C SER A 218 27.42 -4.48 8.09
N GLY A 219 26.49 -5.45 8.02
CA GLY A 219 26.67 -6.69 7.27
C GLY A 219 27.65 -7.69 7.92
N PRO A 220 28.11 -8.70 7.16
CA PRO A 220 27.75 -8.96 5.76
C PRO A 220 26.30 -9.40 5.59
N TRP A 221 25.70 -9.07 4.45
CA TRP A 221 24.34 -9.47 4.09
C TRP A 221 24.35 -10.82 3.38
N THR A 222 23.53 -11.76 3.85
CA THR A 222 23.37 -13.10 3.28
C THR A 222 21.91 -13.33 2.89
N GLY A 223 21.63 -14.01 1.78
CA GLY A 223 20.25 -14.32 1.39
C GLY A 223 20.01 -14.17 -0.11
N GLY A 224 18.88 -13.58 -0.47
CA GLY A 224 18.36 -13.51 -1.84
C GLY A 224 17.17 -14.42 -2.10
N SER A 225 16.50 -14.92 -1.06
CA SER A 225 15.25 -15.67 -1.18
C SER A 225 14.08 -14.73 -1.45
N ASP A 226 13.05 -15.23 -2.12
CA ASP A 226 11.80 -14.49 -2.33
C ASP A 226 11.01 -14.31 -1.02
N ILE A 227 10.34 -13.16 -0.88
CA ILE A 227 9.42 -12.89 0.25
C ILE A 227 7.99 -13.34 -0.03
N ALA A 228 7.67 -13.73 -1.26
CA ALA A 228 6.36 -14.21 -1.70
C ALA A 228 6.56 -15.27 -2.80
N PRO A 229 5.54 -16.06 -3.18
CA PRO A 229 5.65 -16.95 -4.33
C PRO A 229 6.11 -16.18 -5.58
N GLN A 230 7.10 -16.74 -6.29
CA GLN A 230 7.82 -16.03 -7.34
C GLN A 230 6.90 -15.58 -8.48
N ASP A 231 5.93 -16.40 -8.85
CA ASP A 231 4.93 -16.14 -9.89
C ASP A 231 3.96 -14.98 -9.53
N GLN A 232 3.81 -14.67 -8.25
CA GLN A 232 2.95 -13.59 -7.80
C GLN A 232 3.60 -12.20 -7.93
N ASN A 233 4.91 -12.13 -8.22
CA ASN A 233 5.66 -10.88 -8.31
C ASN A 233 5.41 -9.97 -7.09
N THR A 234 5.49 -10.54 -5.89
CA THR A 234 5.19 -9.83 -4.62
C THR A 234 3.75 -9.29 -4.60
N TYR A 235 2.81 -10.13 -5.04
CA TYR A 235 1.39 -9.78 -5.22
C TYR A 235 1.20 -8.51 -6.07
N GLY A 236 1.94 -8.40 -7.17
CA GLY A 236 1.87 -7.27 -8.09
C GLY A 236 2.32 -5.95 -7.49
N SER A 237 3.23 -5.98 -6.50
CA SER A 237 3.72 -4.78 -5.82
C SER A 237 5.25 -4.68 -5.81
N GLN A 238 5.72 -3.48 -5.47
CA GLN A 238 7.13 -3.19 -5.23
C GLN A 238 7.29 -2.68 -3.81
N ASN A 239 8.34 -3.13 -3.11
CA ASN A 239 8.60 -2.72 -1.73
C ASN A 239 8.65 -1.19 -1.56
N THR A 240 8.31 -0.73 -0.36
CA THR A 240 8.43 0.68 -0.01
C THR A 240 8.86 0.92 1.42
N PHE A 241 8.32 0.14 2.37
CA PHE A 241 8.60 0.28 3.80
C PHE A 241 8.13 -0.95 4.58
N GLU A 242 8.74 -1.21 5.73
CA GLU A 242 8.32 -2.25 6.66
C GLU A 242 7.89 -1.63 7.99
N LEU A 243 6.59 -1.69 8.28
CA LEU A 243 6.04 -1.16 9.52
C LEU A 243 6.05 -2.24 10.62
N THR A 244 6.48 -1.86 11.82
CA THR A 244 6.41 -2.70 13.01
C THR A 244 5.35 -2.17 13.98
N VAL A 245 4.31 -2.97 14.25
CA VAL A 245 3.28 -2.70 15.25
C VAL A 245 3.61 -3.50 16.50
N LYS A 246 4.18 -2.83 17.52
CA LYS A 246 4.49 -3.45 18.82
C LYS A 246 3.24 -3.43 19.71
N GLY A 247 2.43 -4.47 19.61
CA GLY A 247 1.21 -4.61 20.40
C GLY A 247 1.42 -5.25 21.77
N SER A 248 0.42 -5.14 22.64
CA SER A 248 0.45 -5.73 23.99
C SER A 248 0.36 -7.25 24.01
N GLN A 249 -0.14 -7.89 22.96
CA GLN A 249 -0.22 -9.36 22.85
C GLN A 249 0.86 -9.92 21.92
N LYS A 250 1.11 -9.25 20.78
CA LYS A 250 2.14 -9.65 19.83
C LYS A 250 2.69 -8.45 19.05
N THR A 251 3.89 -8.63 18.50
CA THR A 251 4.41 -7.74 17.45
C THR A 251 3.91 -8.23 16.09
N THR A 252 3.35 -7.33 15.29
CA THR A 252 3.00 -7.59 13.89
C THR A 252 3.88 -6.76 12.99
N TYR A 253 4.51 -7.42 12.02
CA TYR A 253 5.31 -6.78 10.98
C TYR A 253 4.48 -6.69 9.70
N ILE A 254 4.53 -5.56 9.01
CA ILE A 254 3.70 -5.28 7.85
C ILE A 254 4.63 -4.85 6.72
N TYR A 255 4.62 -5.61 5.63
CA TYR A 255 5.17 -5.20 4.36
C TYR A 255 4.25 -4.12 3.80
N MET A 256 4.83 -3.00 3.39
CA MET A 256 4.13 -1.97 2.63
C MET A 256 4.78 -1.89 1.26
N GLY A 257 3.98 -2.14 0.23
CA GLY A 257 4.37 -1.97 -1.17
C GLY A 257 3.42 -1.07 -1.94
N ASP A 258 3.93 -0.54 -3.03
CA ASP A 258 3.17 0.19 -4.04
C ASP A 258 2.81 -0.79 -5.18
N ALA A 259 1.53 -0.87 -5.54
CA ALA A 259 1.06 -1.51 -6.77
C ALA A 259 1.01 -0.43 -7.85
N TRP A 260 2.14 -0.24 -8.53
CA TRP A 260 2.29 0.81 -9.53
C TRP A 260 1.44 0.54 -10.78
N ASP A 261 0.81 1.59 -11.30
CA ASP A 261 0.35 1.58 -12.68
C ASP A 261 1.53 1.67 -13.66
N SER A 262 1.29 1.50 -14.96
CA SER A 262 2.35 1.48 -15.99
C SER A 262 3.17 2.77 -16.11
N LYS A 263 2.77 3.84 -15.40
CA LYS A 263 3.39 5.16 -15.40
C LYS A 263 3.83 5.62 -14.00
N GLY A 264 3.60 4.83 -12.95
CA GLY A 264 3.75 5.28 -11.57
C GLY A 264 2.81 6.45 -11.23
N GLY A 265 1.63 6.48 -11.86
CA GLY A 265 0.68 7.58 -11.82
C GLY A 265 -0.47 7.38 -10.83
N ALA A 266 -1.52 8.17 -11.00
CA ALA A 266 -2.65 8.26 -10.08
C ALA A 266 -3.51 6.98 -9.97
N SER A 267 -3.33 6.00 -10.87
CA SER A 267 -4.04 4.72 -10.78
C SER A 267 -3.31 3.71 -9.90
N SER A 268 -2.07 4.00 -9.50
CA SER A 268 -1.31 3.18 -8.56
C SER A 268 -2.04 3.04 -7.22
N ASN A 269 -1.89 1.89 -6.57
CA ASN A 269 -2.54 1.56 -5.29
C ASN A 269 -1.51 0.99 -4.30
N TYR A 270 -1.98 0.45 -3.17
CA TYR A 270 -1.14 -0.02 -2.07
C TYR A 270 -1.37 -1.51 -1.81
N VAL A 271 -0.30 -2.25 -1.52
CA VAL A 271 -0.35 -3.65 -1.11
C VAL A 271 0.32 -3.75 0.24
N TRP A 272 -0.48 -3.73 1.30
CA TRP A 272 0.00 -3.92 2.67
C TRP A 272 -0.35 -5.31 3.16
N VAL A 273 0.64 -6.05 3.61
CA VAL A 273 0.52 -7.49 3.91
C VAL A 273 1.29 -7.82 5.20
N PRO A 274 0.72 -8.60 6.13
CA PRO A 274 1.48 -9.09 7.29
C PRO A 274 2.69 -9.92 6.85
N MET A 275 3.78 -9.83 7.62
CA MET A 275 4.98 -10.61 7.38
C MET A 275 5.17 -11.68 8.45
N ASN A 276 5.37 -12.92 8.00
CA ASN A 276 5.88 -14.01 8.82
C ASN A 276 7.41 -13.98 8.77
N ILE A 277 8.03 -13.48 9.84
CA ILE A 277 9.49 -13.44 9.98
C ILE A 277 9.95 -14.64 10.81
N ASN A 278 10.78 -15.50 10.23
CA ASN A 278 11.43 -16.59 10.95
C ASN A 278 12.90 -16.24 11.18
N THR A 279 13.23 -15.82 12.41
CA THR A 279 14.57 -15.35 12.79
C THR A 279 15.60 -16.48 12.93
N GLY A 280 15.15 -17.73 13.13
CA GLY A 280 15.99 -18.93 13.13
C GLY A 280 16.37 -19.39 11.73
N ALA A 281 15.39 -19.46 10.82
CA ALA A 281 15.58 -19.82 9.42
C ALA A 281 16.09 -18.65 8.55
N LYS A 282 16.05 -17.42 9.07
CA LYS A 282 16.44 -16.18 8.39
C LYS A 282 15.64 -15.92 7.11
N THR A 283 14.33 -16.15 7.17
CA THR A 283 13.41 -15.95 6.05
C THR A 283 12.27 -15.01 6.41
N ILE A 284 11.75 -14.31 5.42
CA ILE A 284 10.47 -13.58 5.47
C ILE A 284 9.54 -14.23 4.45
N GLN A 285 8.28 -14.44 4.82
CA GLN A 285 7.20 -14.76 3.89
C GLN A 285 6.03 -13.80 4.13
N LEU A 286 5.47 -13.25 3.07
CA LEU A 286 4.27 -12.44 3.10
C LEU A 286 3.04 -13.34 3.31
N ASP A 287 2.22 -13.00 4.29
CA ASP A 287 0.97 -13.71 4.62
C ASP A 287 -0.20 -12.98 3.97
N TYR A 288 -0.41 -13.21 2.67
CA TYR A 288 -1.44 -12.50 1.91
C TYR A 288 -2.85 -12.95 2.30
N HIS A 289 -3.70 -11.97 2.59
CA HIS A 289 -5.15 -12.13 2.75
C HIS A 289 -5.84 -11.04 1.92
N ALA A 290 -6.96 -11.39 1.28
CA ALA A 290 -7.72 -10.46 0.46
C ALA A 290 -8.15 -9.22 1.27
N MET A 291 -8.57 -9.44 2.51
CA MET A 291 -8.81 -8.38 3.49
C MET A 291 -8.35 -8.81 4.87
N TRP A 292 -7.80 -7.87 5.61
CA TRP A 292 -7.33 -8.10 6.98
C TRP A 292 -7.26 -6.77 7.73
N LYS A 293 -7.06 -6.80 9.04
CA LYS A 293 -6.64 -5.64 9.80
C LYS A 293 -5.75 -6.04 10.96
N VAL A 294 -5.10 -5.05 11.56
CA VAL A 294 -4.37 -5.21 12.82
C VAL A 294 -5.03 -4.33 13.87
N ASP A 295 -5.33 -4.89 15.03
CA ASP A 295 -5.57 -4.07 16.23
C ASP A 295 -4.21 -3.49 16.65
N VAL A 296 -4.03 -2.20 16.46
CA VAL A 296 -2.76 -1.52 16.72
C VAL A 296 -2.34 -1.52 18.19
N LYS A 297 -3.27 -1.75 19.13
CA LYS A 297 -2.97 -1.81 20.57
C LYS A 297 -2.50 -3.19 20.99
N THR A 298 -3.12 -4.24 20.46
CA THR A 298 -2.79 -5.64 20.82
C THR A 298 -1.79 -6.26 19.86
N GLY A 299 -1.68 -5.73 18.65
CA GLY A 299 -0.94 -6.29 17.53
C GLY A 299 -1.63 -7.50 16.90
N ALA A 300 -2.82 -7.88 17.36
CA ALA A 300 -3.57 -9.01 16.82
C ALA A 300 -4.01 -8.73 15.37
N VAL A 301 -3.88 -9.72 14.50
CA VAL A 301 -4.39 -9.67 13.12
C VAL A 301 -5.73 -10.39 13.08
N SER A 302 -6.71 -9.82 12.40
CA SER A 302 -8.02 -10.41 12.19
C SER A 302 -8.48 -10.26 10.75
N TYR A 303 -9.49 -11.05 10.38
CA TYR A 303 -10.05 -11.16 9.04
C TYR A 303 -11.57 -10.96 9.11
N PRO A 304 -12.21 -10.48 8.04
CA PRO A 304 -13.65 -10.28 8.03
C PRO A 304 -14.42 -11.58 8.14
N SER A 305 -15.54 -11.54 8.85
CA SER A 305 -16.56 -12.59 8.86
C SER A 305 -17.59 -12.32 7.77
N THR A 306 -18.07 -13.38 7.13
CA THR A 306 -19.14 -13.28 6.13
C THR A 306 -20.46 -12.86 6.79
N LEU A 307 -21.01 -11.74 6.37
CA LEU A 307 -22.37 -11.32 6.74
C LEU A 307 -23.40 -12.05 5.86
N LYS A 308 -23.19 -12.02 4.55
CA LYS A 308 -24.10 -12.62 3.58
C LYS A 308 -23.38 -12.96 2.29
N ARG A 309 -23.64 -14.15 1.76
CA ARG A 309 -23.10 -14.63 0.49
C ARG A 309 -24.23 -14.84 -0.50
N TYR A 310 -24.02 -14.32 -1.71
CA TYR A 310 -24.93 -14.44 -2.85
C TYR A 310 -24.25 -15.36 -3.86
N GLU A 311 -24.68 -16.62 -3.93
CA GLU A 311 -24.12 -17.57 -4.88
C GLU A 311 -24.52 -17.20 -6.30
N ALA A 312 -23.55 -17.25 -7.22
CA ALA A 312 -23.87 -17.39 -8.62
C ALA A 312 -24.29 -18.86 -8.84
N ASN A 313 -25.25 -19.12 -9.73
CA ASN A 313 -25.61 -20.49 -10.12
C ASN A 313 -24.52 -21.13 -11.01
N HIS A 314 -23.23 -20.95 -10.68
CA HIS A 314 -22.04 -21.28 -11.46
C HIS A 314 -22.19 -20.90 -12.94
N SER A 315 -21.99 -19.62 -13.24
CA SER A 315 -22.01 -19.13 -14.62
C SER A 315 -20.60 -19.00 -15.15
N ILE A 316 -20.33 -19.65 -16.30
CA ILE A 316 -19.11 -19.44 -17.07
C ILE A 316 -19.42 -18.36 -18.11
N LEU A 317 -18.77 -17.22 -17.98
CA LEU A 317 -18.81 -16.15 -18.98
C LEU A 317 -17.69 -16.39 -20.00
N SER A 318 -17.99 -16.17 -21.29
CA SER A 318 -17.02 -16.36 -22.37
C SER A 318 -17.04 -15.17 -23.33
N GLY A 319 -15.89 -14.82 -23.92
CA GLY A 319 -15.79 -13.71 -24.88
C GLY A 319 -16.65 -13.84 -26.15
N ARG A 320 -17.26 -15.00 -26.41
CA ARG A 320 -18.18 -15.16 -27.54
C ARG A 320 -19.52 -14.48 -27.27
N THR A 321 -19.84 -13.47 -28.06
CA THR A 321 -21.24 -13.14 -28.38
C THR A 321 -21.83 -14.22 -29.29
N VAL A 322 -22.01 -15.44 -28.78
CA VAL A 322 -23.03 -16.33 -29.38
C VAL A 322 -24.37 -15.80 -28.88
N ALA A 323 -25.31 -15.60 -29.78
CA ALA A 323 -26.55 -14.83 -29.58
C ALA A 323 -27.50 -15.27 -28.44
N ASP A 324 -27.12 -16.23 -27.57
CA ASP A 324 -28.00 -16.85 -26.57
C ASP A 324 -27.36 -17.15 -25.20
N GLU A 325 -26.11 -16.76 -24.91
CA GLU A 325 -25.52 -16.92 -23.56
C GLU A 325 -25.29 -15.56 -22.89
N PRO A 326 -25.73 -15.35 -21.63
CA PRO A 326 -25.52 -14.08 -20.95
C PRO A 326 -24.02 -13.90 -20.62
N ASN A 327 -23.42 -12.81 -21.12
CA ASN A 327 -22.07 -12.37 -20.74
C ASN A 327 -22.02 -11.68 -19.37
N GLU A 328 -23.07 -11.86 -18.58
CA GLU A 328 -23.30 -11.16 -17.32
C GLU A 328 -24.00 -12.07 -16.30
N VAL A 329 -23.70 -11.84 -15.02
CA VAL A 329 -24.36 -12.46 -13.87
C VAL A 329 -24.90 -11.35 -12.98
N THR A 330 -26.21 -11.32 -12.77
CA THR A 330 -26.85 -10.33 -11.88
C THR A 330 -27.20 -10.94 -10.54
N PHE A 331 -26.64 -10.36 -9.47
CA PHE A 331 -27.05 -10.60 -8.09
C PHE A 331 -28.17 -9.63 -7.72
N HIS A 332 -29.28 -10.16 -7.20
CA HIS A 332 -30.44 -9.36 -6.80
C HIS A 332 -30.59 -9.27 -5.28
N ASN A 333 -31.29 -8.23 -4.80
CA ASN A 333 -31.56 -7.99 -3.38
C ASN A 333 -30.26 -7.93 -2.56
N VAL A 334 -29.22 -7.33 -3.15
CA VAL A 334 -27.95 -7.10 -2.48
C VAL A 334 -28.17 -6.04 -1.41
N THR A 335 -27.87 -6.40 -0.16
CA THR A 335 -28.09 -5.56 1.01
C THR A 335 -27.07 -4.42 1.02
N GLY A 336 -27.55 -3.18 0.93
CA GLY A 336 -26.71 -2.00 1.03
C GLY A 336 -26.87 -1.27 2.36
N THR A 337 -25.80 -0.63 2.83
CA THR A 337 -25.79 0.21 4.03
C THR A 337 -26.29 1.64 3.75
N GLY A 338 -26.28 2.07 2.48
CA GLY A 338 -26.52 3.46 2.09
C GLY A 338 -25.23 4.28 1.94
N SER A 339 -24.08 3.71 2.26
CA SER A 339 -22.74 4.29 2.12
C SER A 339 -21.84 3.43 1.24
N LEU A 340 -20.58 3.84 1.10
CA LEU A 340 -19.53 2.97 0.58
C LEU A 340 -19.34 1.82 1.57
N GLN A 341 -19.28 0.58 1.08
CA GLN A 341 -19.10 -0.61 1.90
C GLN A 341 -18.18 -1.62 1.21
N TRP A 342 -17.52 -2.47 1.99
CA TRP A 342 -16.72 -3.56 1.47
C TRP A 342 -17.60 -4.71 0.98
N LEU A 343 -17.22 -5.29 -0.15
CA LEU A 343 -17.71 -6.56 -0.63
C LEU A 343 -16.60 -7.28 -1.41
N SER A 344 -16.75 -8.58 -1.62
CA SER A 344 -15.82 -9.35 -2.43
C SER A 344 -16.53 -9.99 -3.60
N LEU A 345 -15.92 -9.86 -4.77
CA LEU A 345 -16.30 -10.57 -5.99
C LEU A 345 -15.48 -11.85 -6.04
N HIS A 346 -16.15 -12.99 -5.95
CA HIS A 346 -15.53 -14.30 -6.02
C HIS A 346 -15.60 -14.84 -7.45
N TYR A 347 -14.48 -14.83 -8.16
CA TYR A 347 -14.40 -15.29 -9.54
C TYR A 347 -12.99 -15.77 -9.91
N GLN A 348 -12.93 -16.65 -10.90
CA GLN A 348 -11.69 -17.15 -11.48
C GLN A 348 -11.60 -16.73 -12.94
N VAL A 349 -10.41 -16.34 -13.36
CA VAL A 349 -10.11 -16.00 -14.75
C VAL A 349 -8.90 -16.79 -15.21
N ASN A 350 -8.96 -17.29 -16.46
CA ASN A 350 -7.88 -18.07 -17.03
C ASN A 350 -6.65 -17.22 -17.39
N ASN A 351 -6.85 -15.97 -17.81
CA ASN A 351 -5.77 -15.02 -18.08
C ASN A 351 -6.24 -13.58 -17.79
N PRO A 352 -5.88 -12.99 -16.63
CA PRO A 352 -6.32 -11.66 -16.24
C PRO A 352 -5.82 -10.53 -17.15
N GLU A 353 -4.87 -10.79 -18.06
CA GLU A 353 -4.32 -9.79 -18.98
C GLU A 353 -5.05 -9.76 -20.35
N SER A 354 -5.92 -10.74 -20.64
CA SER A 354 -6.58 -10.90 -21.96
C SER A 354 -8.00 -10.33 -22.04
N GLY A 355 -8.40 -9.56 -21.04
CA GLY A 355 -9.70 -8.91 -21.01
C GLY A 355 -9.93 -8.15 -19.71
N GLU A 356 -11.14 -7.66 -19.53
CA GLU A 356 -11.53 -6.83 -18.41
C GLU A 356 -12.89 -7.25 -17.87
N ALA A 357 -12.91 -7.52 -16.56
CA ALA A 357 -14.14 -7.78 -15.83
C ALA A 357 -14.69 -6.45 -15.30
N TYR A 358 -16.01 -6.30 -15.34
CA TYR A 358 -16.68 -5.08 -14.89
C TYR A 358 -17.85 -5.39 -13.98
N VAL A 359 -18.24 -4.39 -13.20
CA VAL A 359 -19.47 -4.40 -12.41
C VAL A 359 -20.37 -3.22 -12.76
N ILE A 360 -21.68 -3.48 -12.78
CA ILE A 360 -22.74 -2.49 -12.88
C ILE A 360 -23.52 -2.55 -11.56
N VAL A 361 -23.65 -1.42 -10.88
CA VAL A 361 -24.41 -1.32 -9.63
C VAL A 361 -25.72 -0.61 -9.94
N ASN A 362 -26.85 -1.30 -9.75
CA ASN A 362 -28.18 -0.80 -10.13
C ASN A 362 -28.21 -0.39 -11.61
N ASP A 363 -28.53 0.88 -11.87
CA ASP A 363 -28.65 1.47 -13.21
C ASP A 363 -27.45 2.38 -13.54
N GLU A 364 -26.37 2.30 -12.76
CA GLU A 364 -25.16 3.11 -12.94
C GLU A 364 -24.28 2.59 -14.09
N PRO A 365 -23.38 3.42 -14.66
CA PRO A 365 -22.43 2.95 -15.67
C PRO A 365 -21.53 1.81 -15.16
N ALA A 366 -21.11 0.94 -16.08
CA ALA A 366 -20.15 -0.12 -15.80
C ALA A 366 -18.80 0.43 -15.31
N VAL A 367 -18.21 -0.25 -14.33
CA VAL A 367 -16.89 0.07 -13.77
C VAL A 367 -16.00 -1.16 -13.86
N ASN A 368 -14.82 -1.00 -14.45
CA ASN A 368 -13.80 -2.05 -14.51
C ASN A 368 -13.34 -2.41 -13.10
N ILE A 369 -13.32 -3.70 -12.78
CA ILE A 369 -12.91 -4.18 -11.45
C ILE A 369 -11.43 -3.88 -11.24
N SER A 370 -10.61 -3.94 -12.29
CA SER A 370 -9.19 -3.56 -12.23
C SER A 370 -8.96 -2.10 -11.78
N SER A 371 -9.92 -1.20 -12.03
CA SER A 371 -9.86 0.19 -11.57
C SER A 371 -10.20 0.36 -10.09
N LEU A 372 -10.90 -0.62 -9.51
CA LEU A 372 -11.29 -0.66 -8.11
C LEU A 372 -10.28 -1.44 -7.27
N ASN A 373 -9.67 -2.47 -7.85
CA ASN A 373 -8.62 -3.27 -7.24
C ASN A 373 -7.65 -3.81 -8.29
N SER A 374 -6.37 -3.41 -8.19
CA SER A 374 -5.28 -3.84 -9.07
C SER A 374 -4.97 -5.34 -9.04
N ARG A 375 -5.55 -6.09 -8.09
CA ARG A 375 -5.48 -7.55 -7.98
C ARG A 375 -6.66 -8.29 -8.62
N ALA A 376 -7.55 -7.58 -9.31
CA ALA A 376 -8.66 -8.15 -10.05
C ALA A 376 -8.20 -9.33 -10.94
N GLY A 377 -8.78 -10.50 -10.71
CA GLY A 377 -8.52 -11.71 -11.49
C GLY A 377 -7.22 -12.45 -11.16
N TYR A 378 -6.39 -11.93 -10.25
CA TYR A 378 -5.17 -12.65 -9.81
C TYR A 378 -5.43 -13.57 -8.60
N HIS A 379 -6.59 -13.44 -7.96
CA HIS A 379 -7.01 -14.24 -6.82
C HIS A 379 -8.51 -14.55 -6.93
N ASP A 380 -8.93 -15.65 -6.29
CA ASP A 380 -10.32 -16.11 -6.30
C ASP A 380 -11.32 -15.11 -5.66
N SER A 381 -10.82 -14.17 -4.86
CA SER A 381 -11.60 -13.19 -4.11
C SER A 381 -11.01 -11.80 -4.30
N THR A 382 -11.75 -10.92 -4.97
CA THR A 382 -11.36 -9.53 -5.22
C THR A 382 -12.24 -8.58 -4.42
N PRO A 383 -11.73 -8.02 -3.30
CA PRO A 383 -12.46 -7.05 -2.51
C PRO A 383 -12.47 -5.68 -3.21
N VAL A 384 -13.64 -5.06 -3.23
CA VAL A 384 -13.88 -3.72 -3.75
C VAL A 384 -14.80 -2.95 -2.82
N GLN A 385 -14.74 -1.62 -2.89
CA GLN A 385 -15.68 -0.74 -2.23
C GLN A 385 -16.72 -0.22 -3.22
N LEU A 386 -17.99 -0.55 -3.00
CA LEU A 386 -19.11 -0.06 -3.81
C LEU A 386 -20.10 0.71 -2.94
N LYS A 387 -20.68 1.78 -3.49
CA LYS A 387 -21.74 2.53 -2.83
C LYS A 387 -23.09 1.94 -3.20
N LEU A 388 -23.79 1.37 -2.21
CA LEU A 388 -25.10 0.73 -2.40
C LEU A 388 -26.22 1.58 -1.78
N ARG A 389 -27.44 1.50 -2.34
CA ARG A 389 -28.65 2.07 -1.74
C ARG A 389 -28.98 1.31 -0.46
N SER A 390 -29.51 1.97 0.57
CA SER A 390 -29.84 1.31 1.83
C SER A 390 -30.93 0.25 1.65
N GLY A 391 -30.71 -0.95 2.23
CA GLY A 391 -31.65 -2.08 2.21
C GLY A 391 -31.39 -3.11 1.11
N ASP A 392 -32.27 -4.12 1.06
CA ASP A 392 -32.20 -5.27 0.15
C ASP A 392 -32.75 -4.94 -1.25
N VAL A 393 -32.29 -3.84 -1.83
CA VAL A 393 -32.86 -3.25 -3.05
C VAL A 393 -31.87 -3.19 -4.21
N ASN A 394 -30.60 -3.53 -3.98
CA ASN A 394 -29.57 -3.34 -4.99
C ASN A 394 -29.47 -4.53 -5.93
N THR A 395 -29.15 -4.23 -7.18
CA THR A 395 -28.63 -5.21 -8.14
C THR A 395 -27.15 -4.96 -8.38
N ILE A 396 -26.37 -6.04 -8.50
CA ILE A 396 -24.98 -5.98 -8.94
C ILE A 396 -24.84 -6.94 -10.10
N THR A 397 -24.55 -6.41 -11.28
CA THR A 397 -24.28 -7.21 -12.47
C THR A 397 -22.79 -7.28 -12.68
N PHE A 398 -22.23 -8.48 -12.65
CA PHE A 398 -20.85 -8.77 -13.03
C PHE A 398 -20.83 -9.14 -14.51
N GLY A 399 -19.95 -8.53 -15.29
CA GLY A 399 -19.78 -8.87 -16.70
C GLY A 399 -18.33 -8.87 -17.13
N PHE A 400 -18.10 -9.18 -18.40
CA PHE A 400 -16.76 -9.32 -18.96
C PHE A 400 -16.68 -8.86 -20.43
N ILE A 401 -15.54 -8.29 -20.81
CA ILE A 401 -15.17 -7.97 -22.20
C ILE A 401 -13.72 -8.40 -22.46
N GLY A 402 -13.46 -9.19 -23.52
CA GLY A 402 -12.09 -9.53 -23.94
C GLY A 402 -12.03 -10.55 -25.09
N GLU A 403 -10.89 -11.21 -25.24
CA GLU A 403 -10.60 -12.10 -26.38
C GLU A 403 -11.38 -13.43 -26.35
N ASP A 404 -11.47 -14.11 -27.50
CA ASP A 404 -12.32 -15.30 -27.73
C ASP A 404 -12.00 -16.50 -26.81
N ASP A 405 -10.77 -16.61 -26.31
CA ASP A 405 -10.32 -17.69 -25.42
C ASP A 405 -10.40 -17.33 -23.93
N HIS A 406 -10.81 -16.10 -23.61
CA HIS A 406 -10.97 -15.65 -22.23
C HIS A 406 -12.23 -16.25 -21.59
N LYS A 407 -12.07 -16.72 -20.35
CA LYS A 407 -13.13 -17.34 -19.56
C LYS A 407 -13.10 -16.83 -18.14
N ILE A 408 -14.28 -16.44 -17.65
CA ILE A 408 -14.48 -16.11 -16.23
C ILE A 408 -15.51 -17.07 -15.63
N ALA A 409 -15.14 -17.71 -14.53
CA ALA A 409 -16.07 -18.46 -13.69
C ALA A 409 -16.48 -17.56 -12.52
N VAL A 410 -17.72 -17.10 -12.49
CA VAL A 410 -18.23 -16.29 -11.38
C VAL A 410 -18.84 -17.23 -10.34
N ASN A 411 -18.36 -17.15 -9.11
CA ASN A 411 -18.78 -18.04 -8.02
C ASN A 411 -19.79 -17.36 -7.11
N ALA A 412 -19.47 -16.16 -6.61
CA ALA A 412 -20.35 -15.47 -5.65
C ALA A 412 -20.03 -13.98 -5.52
N LEU A 413 -20.96 -13.27 -4.90
CA LEU A 413 -20.75 -11.98 -4.27
C LEU A 413 -20.83 -12.17 -2.76
N GLU A 414 -19.91 -11.58 -2.00
CA GLU A 414 -19.86 -11.70 -0.55
C GLU A 414 -19.84 -10.34 0.15
N LEU A 415 -20.71 -10.19 1.14
CA LEU A 415 -20.75 -9.06 2.07
C LEU A 415 -20.18 -9.50 3.42
N PHE A 416 -19.57 -8.54 4.13
CA PHE A 416 -18.87 -8.79 5.39
C PHE A 416 -19.52 -8.06 6.55
N GLU A 417 -19.31 -8.56 7.76
CA GLU A 417 -19.67 -7.83 8.97
C GLU A 417 -18.79 -6.57 9.07
N GLU A 418 -19.43 -5.44 9.36
CA GLU A 418 -18.74 -4.20 9.69
C GLU A 418 -18.68 -4.08 11.22
N ASP A 419 -17.49 -3.82 11.75
CA ASP A 419 -17.23 -3.69 13.20
C ASP A 419 -17.57 -2.31 13.76
#